data_AF-A0A9E3SGS5-F1
#
_entry.id   AF-A0A9E3SGS5-F1
#
_cell.length_a   1.000
_cell.length_b   1.000
_cell.length_c   1.000
_cell.angle_alpha   90.00
_cell.angle_beta   90.00
_cell.angle_gamma   90.00
#
_symmetry.space_group_name_H-M   'P 1'
#
loop_
_entity.id
_entity.type
_entity.pdbx_description
1 polymer ?
#
loop_
_entity_poly.entity_id
_entity_poly.type
_entity_poly.pdbx_seq_one_letter_code
_entity_poly.pdbx_strand_id
1 'polypeptide(L)'
;MKYSSKLNEFDILDLLNEYHSELRKLRHKVDFVKNKVAELEDQYSTIKKIKSDAIQEAKAEAVETVETVKAVKAEKEAPQDEVSGEKKKRRPYPLSEWDTFIMDTIRENNRATLSREIYEAVKEKAINAGVFTTDEKSKSKINQCLVKLTNRRDDLNKVKHKGRGYAYALPSWYDERNRLMKEYKLK
;
A
#
# COMPACT_ATOMS: atom_id res chain seq x y z
N MET A 1 -41.75 0.57 -1.32
CA MET A 1 -43.05 1.22 -1.61
C MET A 1 -43.96 0.16 -2.21
N LYS A 2 -45.18 -0.02 -1.66
CA LYS A 2 -46.17 -0.96 -2.20
C LYS A 2 -46.88 -0.28 -3.36
N TYR A 3 -46.58 -0.67 -4.60
CA TYR A 3 -47.33 -0.18 -5.76
C TYR A 3 -48.68 -0.90 -5.81
N SER A 4 -49.74 -0.19 -5.42
CA SER A 4 -51.13 -0.63 -5.59
C SER A 4 -51.44 -0.77 -7.08
N SER A 5 -52.20 -1.79 -7.43
CA SER A 5 -52.22 -2.44 -8.74
C SER A 5 -52.97 -1.72 -9.88
N LYS A 6 -52.86 -0.39 -10.00
CA LYS A 6 -53.22 0.41 -11.20
C LYS A 6 -52.80 1.86 -10.96
N LEU A 7 -51.60 2.26 -11.42
CA LEU A 7 -51.27 3.69 -11.53
C LEU A 7 -52.18 4.32 -12.59
N ASN A 8 -52.67 5.53 -12.33
CA ASN A 8 -53.43 6.31 -13.30
C ASN A 8 -52.51 6.78 -14.44
N GLU A 9 -53.05 7.05 -15.63
CA GLU A 9 -52.25 7.48 -16.80
C GLU A 9 -51.40 8.72 -16.49
N PHE A 10 -51.97 9.69 -15.78
CA PHE A 10 -51.26 10.89 -15.32
C PHE A 10 -50.13 10.57 -14.34
N ASP A 11 -50.36 9.68 -13.38
CA ASP A 11 -49.33 9.28 -12.41
C ASP A 11 -48.15 8.59 -13.12
N ILE A 12 -48.43 7.81 -14.16
CA ILE A 12 -47.39 7.15 -14.97
C ILE A 12 -46.57 8.20 -15.74
N LEU A 13 -47.22 9.20 -16.34
CA LEU A 13 -46.54 10.27 -17.09
C LEU A 13 -45.65 11.13 -16.18
N ASP A 14 -46.13 11.46 -14.97
CA ASP A 14 -45.35 12.20 -13.99
C ASP A 14 -44.12 11.40 -13.53
N LEU A 15 -44.30 10.11 -13.21
CA LEU A 15 -43.19 9.21 -12.87
C LEU A 15 -42.17 9.13 -14.02
N LEU A 16 -42.65 9.02 -15.26
CA LEU A 16 -41.80 8.89 -16.44
C LEU A 16 -40.97 10.16 -16.66
N ASN A 17 -41.56 11.34 -16.45
CA ASN A 17 -40.86 12.62 -16.50
C ASN A 17 -39.82 12.78 -15.37
N GLU A 18 -40.15 12.31 -14.16
CA GLU A 18 -39.22 12.27 -13.04
C GLU A 18 -38.01 11.39 -13.39
N TYR A 19 -38.25 10.15 -13.84
CA TYR A 19 -37.18 9.24 -14.23
C TYR A 19 -36.38 9.72 -15.45
N HIS A 20 -37.00 10.38 -16.43
CA HIS A 20 -36.24 11.02 -17.52
C HIS A 20 -35.33 12.14 -17.02
N SER A 21 -35.78 12.89 -16.03
CA SER A 21 -34.98 13.94 -15.41
C SER A 21 -33.83 13.36 -14.57
N GLU A 22 -34.07 12.24 -13.87
CA GLU A 22 -33.02 11.48 -13.21
C GLU A 22 -32.01 10.91 -14.20
N LEU A 23 -32.46 10.34 -15.32
CA LEU A 23 -31.58 9.84 -16.38
C LEU A 23 -30.67 10.94 -16.93
N ARG A 24 -31.19 12.15 -17.13
CA ARG A 24 -30.36 13.31 -17.53
C ARG A 24 -29.31 13.66 -16.47
N LYS A 25 -29.70 13.74 -15.20
CA LYS A 25 -28.77 13.99 -14.08
C LYS A 25 -27.67 12.92 -14.00
N LEU A 26 -28.05 11.65 -14.15
CA LEU A 26 -27.10 10.53 -14.15
C LEU A 26 -26.15 10.60 -15.33
N ARG A 27 -26.65 10.93 -16.53
CA ARG A 27 -25.81 11.11 -17.72
C ARG A 27 -24.75 12.19 -17.50
N HIS A 28 -25.13 13.35 -16.97
CA HIS A 28 -24.17 14.41 -16.62
C HIS A 28 -23.12 13.93 -15.61
N LYS A 29 -23.51 13.17 -14.59
CA LYS A 29 -22.57 12.59 -13.62
C LYS A 29 -21.61 11.60 -14.30
N VAL A 30 -22.12 10.75 -15.18
CA VAL A 30 -21.29 9.80 -15.94
C VAL A 30 -20.29 10.54 -16.82
N ASP A 31 -20.72 11.59 -17.53
CA ASP A 31 -19.84 12.38 -18.38
C ASP A 31 -18.77 13.11 -17.56
N PHE A 32 -19.13 13.67 -16.40
CA PHE A 32 -18.17 14.26 -15.47
C PHE A 32 -17.12 13.24 -15.00
N VAL A 33 -17.55 12.04 -14.60
CA VAL A 33 -16.63 10.98 -14.16
C VAL A 33 -15.72 10.55 -15.31
N LYS A 34 -16.24 10.37 -16.53
CA LYS A 34 -15.43 10.04 -17.70
C LYS A 34 -14.36 11.09 -17.97
N ASN A 35 -14.73 12.36 -17.92
CA ASN A 35 -13.77 13.46 -18.11
C ASN A 35 -12.68 13.44 -17.04
N LYS A 36 -13.05 13.18 -15.77
CA LYS A 36 -12.06 13.10 -14.69
C LYS A 36 -11.14 11.89 -14.81
N VAL A 37 -11.66 10.75 -15.28
CA VAL A 37 -10.85 9.56 -15.57
C VAL A 37 -9.84 9.88 -16.68
N ALA A 38 -10.27 10.51 -17.78
CA ALA A 38 -9.36 10.90 -18.86
C ALA A 38 -8.24 11.84 -18.37
N GLU A 39 -8.57 12.85 -17.56
CA GLU A 39 -7.58 13.76 -16.96
C GLU A 39 -6.55 13.00 -16.10
N LEU A 40 -7.00 12.03 -15.30
CA LEU A 40 -6.12 11.22 -14.46
C LEU A 40 -5.25 10.27 -15.28
N GLU A 41 -5.77 9.72 -16.38
CA GLU A 41 -5.01 8.89 -17.32
C GLU A 41 -3.91 9.71 -18.02
N ASP A 42 -4.21 10.94 -18.41
CA ASP A 42 -3.24 11.87 -19.00
C ASP A 42 -2.13 12.24 -17.99
N GLN A 43 -2.51 12.57 -16.75
CA GLN A 43 -1.56 12.82 -15.67
C GLN A 43 -0.68 11.59 -15.40
N TYR A 44 -1.28 10.40 -15.33
CA TYR A 44 -0.54 9.15 -15.15
C TYR A 44 0.45 8.90 -16.28
N SER A 45 0.05 9.14 -17.53
CA SER A 45 0.93 9.00 -18.69
C SER A 45 2.12 9.96 -18.63
N THR A 46 1.89 11.19 -18.16
CA THR A 46 2.91 12.22 -18.01
C THR A 46 3.91 11.86 -16.90
N ILE A 47 3.41 11.46 -15.74
CA ILE A 47 4.25 10.99 -14.61
C ILE A 47 5.05 9.75 -15.04
N LYS A 48 4.46 8.85 -15.81
CA LYS A 48 5.16 7.66 -16.31
C LYS A 48 6.31 8.01 -17.25
N LYS A 49 6.12 9.01 -18.14
CA LYS A 49 7.18 9.52 -19.03
C LYS A 49 8.30 10.20 -18.24
N ILE A 50 7.96 11.11 -17.34
CA ILE A 50 8.94 11.78 -16.46
C ILE A 50 9.76 10.73 -15.68
N LYS A 51 9.10 9.69 -15.17
CA LYS A 51 9.77 8.60 -14.47
C LYS A 51 10.65 7.75 -15.37
N SER A 52 10.28 7.50 -16.62
CA SER A 52 11.16 6.79 -17.57
C SER A 52 12.37 7.62 -17.97
N ASP A 53 12.20 8.92 -18.14
CA ASP A 53 13.27 9.84 -18.57
C ASP A 53 14.27 10.06 -17.44
N ALA A 54 13.81 10.23 -16.20
CA ALA A 54 14.66 10.29 -15.01
C ALA A 54 15.47 9.01 -14.76
N ILE A 55 14.94 7.84 -15.14
CA ILE A 55 15.68 6.56 -15.05
C ILE A 55 16.74 6.45 -16.17
N GLN A 56 16.52 7.10 -17.32
CA GLN A 56 17.51 7.13 -18.40
C GLN A 56 18.65 8.11 -18.09
N GLU A 57 18.37 9.26 -17.50
CA GLU A 57 19.40 10.22 -17.05
C GLU A 57 20.26 9.65 -15.91
N ALA A 58 19.66 8.99 -14.91
CA ALA A 58 20.41 8.30 -13.86
C ALA A 58 21.24 7.10 -14.37
N LYS A 59 20.90 6.55 -15.54
CA LYS A 59 21.68 5.48 -16.19
C LYS A 59 22.80 6.04 -17.09
N ALA A 60 22.70 7.28 -17.56
CA ALA A 60 23.77 7.95 -18.31
C ALA A 60 24.88 8.47 -17.38
N GLU A 61 24.53 8.95 -16.18
CA GLU A 61 25.50 9.46 -15.20
C GLU A 61 26.29 8.34 -14.47
N ALA A 62 25.75 7.11 -14.44
CA ALA A 62 26.43 5.94 -13.89
C ALA A 62 27.38 5.22 -14.88
N VAL A 63 27.46 5.67 -16.14
CA VAL A 63 28.34 5.05 -17.16
C VAL A 63 29.70 5.77 -17.27
N GLU A 64 29.84 7.01 -16.78
CA GLU A 64 31.10 7.76 -16.88
C GLU A 64 32.09 7.54 -15.73
N THR A 65 31.73 6.75 -14.70
CA THR A 65 32.60 6.51 -13.52
C THR A 65 33.05 5.07 -13.30
N VAL A 66 32.78 4.13 -14.21
CA VAL A 66 33.13 2.69 -14.01
C VAL A 66 33.96 2.08 -15.14
N GLU A 67 34.55 2.89 -16.02
CA GLU A 67 35.37 2.40 -17.15
C GLU A 67 36.88 2.29 -16.86
N THR A 68 37.27 2.25 -15.59
CA THR A 68 38.65 1.94 -15.15
C THR A 68 38.63 0.99 -13.96
N VAL A 69 38.40 -0.31 -14.18
CA VAL A 69 39.32 -1.40 -13.80
C VAL A 69 38.82 -2.67 -14.49
N LYS A 70 39.49 -3.03 -15.59
CA LYS A 70 39.42 -4.34 -16.22
C LYS A 70 40.39 -5.29 -15.49
N ALA A 71 39.92 -6.52 -15.31
CA ALA A 71 40.67 -7.77 -15.44
C ALA A 71 41.63 -8.22 -14.32
N VAL A 72 41.21 -9.24 -13.56
CA VAL A 72 41.96 -10.49 -13.42
C VAL A 72 40.98 -11.68 -13.44
N LYS A 73 41.46 -12.75 -14.07
CA LYS A 73 40.82 -13.94 -14.64
C LYS A 73 41.07 -15.17 -13.74
N ALA A 74 40.33 -16.25 -14.05
CA ALA A 74 40.58 -17.67 -13.74
C ALA A 74 40.04 -18.19 -12.39
N GLU A 75 39.71 -19.47 -12.19
CA GLU A 75 39.23 -20.64 -12.96
C GLU A 75 39.15 -21.78 -11.92
N LYS A 76 38.12 -22.65 -11.99
CA LYS A 76 37.93 -23.92 -11.22
C LYS A 76 37.68 -23.76 -9.70
N GLU A 77 36.92 -24.59 -9.00
CA GLU A 77 36.56 -26.01 -9.14
C GLU A 77 35.28 -26.29 -8.31
N ALA A 78 34.51 -27.33 -8.66
CA ALA A 78 33.44 -27.86 -7.80
C ALA A 78 34.06 -28.68 -6.65
N PRO A 79 33.39 -28.79 -5.48
CA PRO A 79 32.66 -30.04 -5.24
C PRO A 79 31.30 -29.86 -4.53
N GLN A 80 30.50 -30.92 -4.63
CA GLN A 80 29.18 -31.11 -4.03
C GLN A 80 29.24 -31.15 -2.50
N ASP A 81 28.22 -30.62 -1.82
CA ASP A 81 27.62 -31.26 -0.65
C ASP A 81 26.18 -30.77 -0.43
N GLU A 82 25.28 -31.74 -0.26
CA GLU A 82 23.87 -31.57 0.06
C GLU A 82 23.69 -31.18 1.53
N VAL A 83 22.96 -30.11 1.87
CA VAL A 83 21.87 -30.15 2.88
C VAL A 83 21.11 -28.83 3.02
N SER A 84 19.79 -28.99 3.14
CA SER A 84 18.78 -28.04 3.63
C SER A 84 18.29 -26.97 2.63
N GLY A 85 17.07 -27.16 2.16
CA GLY A 85 16.36 -26.19 1.32
C GLY A 85 16.06 -24.91 2.08
N GLU A 86 16.97 -23.95 2.04
CA GLU A 86 16.64 -22.55 2.27
C GLU A 86 15.68 -22.10 1.18
N LYS A 87 14.43 -21.83 1.59
CA LYS A 87 13.42 -21.20 0.72
C LYS A 87 14.05 -19.94 0.14
N LYS A 88 14.35 -19.95 -1.16
CA LYS A 88 14.82 -18.80 -1.94
C LYS A 88 14.00 -17.58 -1.53
N LYS A 89 14.61 -16.67 -0.74
CA LYS A 89 13.97 -15.43 -0.30
C LYS A 89 13.63 -14.65 -1.56
N ARG A 90 12.34 -14.63 -1.92
CA ARG A 90 11.84 -13.89 -3.07
C ARG A 90 12.25 -12.43 -2.89
N ARG A 91 12.75 -11.80 -3.96
CA ARG A 91 13.23 -10.41 -3.94
C ARG A 91 12.21 -9.52 -3.20
N PRO A 92 12.66 -8.60 -2.33
CA PRO A 92 11.76 -7.75 -1.55
C PRO A 92 10.84 -7.00 -2.50
N TYR A 93 9.53 -7.11 -2.27
CA TYR A 93 8.52 -6.36 -3.02
C TYR A 93 8.82 -4.84 -2.89
N PRO A 94 8.62 -4.00 -3.91
CA PRO A 94 8.76 -2.55 -3.70
C PRO A 94 7.84 -2.12 -2.54
N LEU A 95 8.35 -1.30 -1.61
CA LEU A 95 7.55 -0.78 -0.50
C LEU A 95 6.36 -0.02 -1.09
N SER A 96 5.14 -0.41 -0.72
CA SER A 96 3.97 0.41 -1.02
C SER A 96 4.04 1.68 -0.18
N GLU A 97 3.48 2.80 -0.65
CA GLU A 97 3.37 4.04 0.14
C GLU A 97 2.74 3.77 1.52
N TRP A 98 1.77 2.85 1.58
CA TRP A 98 1.14 2.38 2.82
C TRP A 98 2.11 1.62 3.74
N ASP A 99 3.04 0.85 3.18
CA ASP A 99 4.06 0.14 3.96
C ASP A 99 5.03 1.15 4.58
N THR A 100 5.43 2.17 3.81
CA THR A 100 6.28 3.27 4.29
C THR A 100 5.61 4.03 5.43
N PHE A 101 4.33 4.40 5.28
CA PHE A 101 3.58 5.07 6.34
C PHE A 101 3.50 4.24 7.64
N ILE A 102 3.26 2.93 7.54
CA ILE A 102 3.25 2.05 8.72
C ILE A 102 4.64 2.04 9.38
N MET A 103 5.71 1.89 8.60
CA MET A 103 7.07 1.88 9.11
C MET A 103 7.45 3.20 9.77
N ASP A 104 7.06 4.33 9.17
CA ASP A 104 7.31 5.66 9.71
C ASP A 104 6.54 5.88 11.01
N THR A 105 5.27 5.48 11.10
CA THR A 105 4.51 5.60 12.35
C THR A 105 5.13 4.78 13.49
N ILE A 106 5.65 3.58 13.20
CA ILE A 106 6.30 2.76 14.21
C ILE A 106 7.64 3.39 14.62
N ARG A 107 8.43 3.90 13.67
CA ARG A 107 9.69 4.59 13.95
C ARG A 107 9.48 5.88 14.75
N GLU A 108 8.51 6.71 14.38
CA GLU A 108 8.18 7.95 15.07
C GLU A 108 7.75 7.69 16.52
N ASN A 109 6.94 6.65 16.74
CA ASN A 109 6.46 6.30 18.06
C ASN A 109 7.58 5.75 18.97
N ASN A 110 8.70 5.28 18.41
CA ASN A 110 9.82 4.67 19.15
C ASN A 110 9.36 3.67 20.22
N ARG A 111 8.24 2.97 19.98
CA ARG A 111 7.65 1.97 20.87
C ARG A 111 6.82 0.97 20.07
N ALA A 112 6.58 -0.20 20.64
CA ALA A 112 5.62 -1.14 20.06
C ALA A 112 4.27 -0.44 19.91
N THR A 113 3.79 -0.33 18.67
CA THR A 113 2.57 0.42 18.36
C THR A 113 1.41 -0.56 18.24
N LEU A 114 0.28 -0.25 18.87
CA LEU A 114 -0.91 -1.10 18.78
C LEU A 114 -1.48 -1.09 17.37
N SER A 115 -2.12 -2.19 16.94
CA SER A 115 -2.83 -2.22 15.66
C SER A 115 -3.77 -1.02 15.50
N ARG A 116 -4.55 -0.69 16.55
CA ARG A 116 -5.47 0.46 16.59
C ARG A 116 -4.77 1.80 16.35
N GLU A 117 -3.68 2.06 17.07
CA GLU A 117 -2.89 3.29 16.92
C GLU A 117 -2.30 3.41 15.51
N ILE A 118 -1.82 2.29 14.93
CA ILE A 118 -1.33 2.26 13.55
C ILE A 118 -2.46 2.59 12.57
N TYR A 119 -3.68 2.06 12.75
CA TYR A 119 -4.78 2.41 11.85
C TYR A 119 -5.13 3.89 11.92
N GLU A 120 -5.19 4.47 13.13
CA GLU A 120 -5.54 5.89 13.31
C GLU A 120 -4.45 6.79 12.70
N ALA A 121 -3.18 6.55 13.01
CA ALA A 121 -2.07 7.35 12.48
C ALA A 121 -1.90 7.19 10.96
N VAL A 122 -2.01 5.98 10.42
CA VAL A 122 -1.90 5.74 8.97
C VAL A 122 -3.12 6.28 8.23
N LYS A 123 -4.31 6.28 8.85
CA LYS A 123 -5.50 6.92 8.28
C LYS A 123 -5.27 8.43 8.14
N GLU A 124 -4.76 9.09 9.16
CA GLU A 124 -4.44 10.53 9.11
C GLU A 124 -3.38 10.83 8.05
N LYS A 125 -2.28 10.05 8.01
CA LYS A 125 -1.25 10.19 6.97
C LYS A 125 -1.80 9.94 5.57
N ALA A 126 -2.71 8.98 5.39
CA ALA A 126 -3.33 8.71 4.10
C ALA A 126 -4.31 9.81 3.65
N ILE A 127 -5.00 10.47 4.58
CA ILE A 127 -5.83 11.66 4.31
C ILE A 127 -4.92 12.81 3.88
N ASN A 128 -3.84 13.06 4.63
CA ASN A 128 -2.88 14.12 4.33
C ASN A 128 -2.14 13.90 3.00
N ALA A 129 -1.86 12.64 2.64
CA ALA A 129 -1.23 12.29 1.37
C ALA A 129 -2.21 12.27 0.17
N GLY A 130 -3.52 12.45 0.39
CA GLY A 130 -4.52 12.40 -0.67
C GLY A 130 -4.75 11.01 -1.29
N VAL A 131 -4.18 9.95 -0.70
CA VAL A 131 -4.33 8.54 -1.14
C VAL A 131 -5.51 7.85 -0.46
N PHE A 132 -6.25 8.60 0.38
CA PHE A 132 -7.41 8.10 1.10
C PHE A 132 -8.53 7.70 0.12
N THR A 133 -9.04 6.49 0.31
CA THR A 133 -10.15 5.97 -0.51
C THR A 133 -11.44 5.98 0.32
N THR A 134 -11.92 4.80 0.71
CA THR A 134 -13.04 4.61 1.63
C THR A 134 -12.48 4.02 2.91
N ASP A 135 -13.06 4.35 4.08
CA ASP A 135 -12.58 3.87 5.38
C ASP A 135 -12.39 2.34 5.44
N GLU A 136 -13.31 1.58 4.84
CA GLU A 136 -13.23 0.12 4.77
C GLU A 136 -12.07 -0.37 3.90
N LYS A 137 -11.87 0.29 2.74
CA LYS A 137 -10.78 -0.05 1.81
C LYS A 137 -9.42 0.30 2.40
N SER A 138 -9.31 1.45 3.09
CA SER A 138 -8.10 1.87 3.80
C SER A 138 -7.78 0.89 4.93
N LYS A 139 -8.76 0.50 5.75
CA LYS A 139 -8.57 -0.51 6.81
C LYS A 139 -8.15 -1.86 6.25
N SER A 140 -8.73 -2.29 5.13
CA SER A 140 -8.34 -3.53 4.44
C SER A 140 -6.92 -3.46 3.88
N LYS A 141 -6.53 -2.33 3.27
CA LYS A 141 -5.16 -2.10 2.79
C LYS A 141 -4.15 -2.12 3.94
N ILE A 142 -4.41 -1.40 5.03
CA ILE A 142 -3.54 -1.38 6.22
C ILE A 142 -3.39 -2.79 6.79
N ASN A 143 -4.48 -3.57 6.87
CA ASN A 143 -4.43 -4.97 7.28
C ASN A 143 -3.54 -5.82 6.38
N GLN A 144 -3.70 -5.69 5.06
CA GLN A 144 -2.86 -6.40 4.11
C GLN A 144 -1.39 -6.02 4.25
N CYS A 145 -1.10 -4.72 4.44
CA CYS A 145 0.25 -4.22 4.68
C CYS A 145 0.84 -4.78 5.98
N LEU A 146 0.09 -4.76 7.08
CA LEU A 146 0.53 -5.34 8.35
C LEU A 146 0.83 -6.84 8.22
N VAL A 147 -0.02 -7.61 7.54
CA VAL A 147 0.21 -9.05 7.29
C VAL A 147 1.41 -9.26 6.37
N LYS A 148 1.60 -8.43 5.35
CA LYS A 148 2.76 -8.49 4.45
C LYS A 148 4.06 -8.20 5.22
N LEU A 149 4.09 -7.13 6.00
CA LEU A 149 5.26 -6.72 6.78
C LEU A 149 5.61 -7.76 7.87
N THR A 150 4.61 -8.43 8.45
CA THR A 150 4.87 -9.46 9.49
C THR A 150 5.20 -10.85 8.98
N ASN A 151 4.58 -11.31 7.88
CA ASN A 151 4.70 -12.71 7.46
C ASN A 151 5.51 -12.91 6.17
N ARG A 152 5.64 -11.89 5.31
CA ARG A 152 6.29 -12.01 4.00
C ARG A 152 7.67 -11.38 3.95
N ARG A 153 7.89 -10.37 4.78
CA ARG A 153 9.10 -9.55 4.78
C ARG A 153 9.90 -9.68 6.08
N ASP A 154 9.26 -10.17 7.15
CA ASP A 154 9.79 -10.23 8.52
C ASP A 154 10.35 -8.88 9.01
N ASP A 155 9.85 -7.79 8.43
CA ASP A 155 10.24 -6.40 8.73
C ASP A 155 9.53 -5.87 9.98
N LEU A 156 8.47 -6.55 10.42
CA LEU A 156 7.74 -6.28 11.66
C LEU A 156 7.51 -7.59 12.40
N ASN A 157 7.62 -7.56 13.73
CA ASN A 157 7.28 -8.68 14.59
C ASN A 157 6.01 -8.38 15.40
N LYS A 158 5.19 -9.42 15.58
CA LYS A 158 3.97 -9.36 16.42
C LYS A 158 4.34 -9.54 17.88
N VAL A 159 4.06 -8.53 18.69
CA VAL A 159 4.14 -8.58 20.14
C VAL A 159 2.74 -8.90 20.68
N LYS A 160 2.64 -9.94 21.52
CA LYS A 160 1.42 -10.19 22.28
C LYS A 160 1.28 -9.11 23.36
N HIS A 161 0.17 -8.39 23.33
CA HIS A 161 -0.20 -7.40 24.34
C HIS A 161 -1.23 -7.98 25.32
N LYS A 162 -1.28 -7.47 26.55
CA LYS A 162 -2.26 -7.85 27.59
C LYS A 162 -3.65 -7.23 27.32
N GLY A 163 -4.19 -7.43 26.10
CA GLY A 163 -5.48 -6.89 25.65
C GLY A 163 -5.94 -7.44 24.29
N ARG A 164 -7.04 -6.91 23.74
CA ARG A 164 -7.56 -7.32 22.42
C ARG A 164 -6.71 -6.72 21.31
N GLY A 165 -5.82 -7.52 20.74
CA GLY A 165 -5.03 -7.14 19.56
C GLY A 165 -3.56 -7.54 19.65
N TYR A 166 -2.82 -7.18 18.61
CA TYR A 166 -1.37 -7.34 18.55
C TYR A 166 -0.73 -5.95 18.49
N ALA A 167 0.42 -5.81 19.13
CA ALA A 167 1.30 -4.69 18.90
C ALA A 167 2.36 -5.10 17.87
N TYR A 168 2.84 -4.13 17.11
CA TYR A 168 3.85 -4.34 16.08
C TYR A 168 5.12 -3.59 16.49
N ALA A 169 6.25 -4.27 16.37
CA ALA A 169 7.56 -3.75 16.73
C ALA A 169 8.57 -4.11 15.64
N LEU A 170 9.61 -3.27 15.50
CA LEU A 170 10.71 -3.57 14.60
C LEU A 170 11.50 -4.79 15.12
N PRO A 171 12.00 -5.66 14.23
CA PRO A 171 12.84 -6.80 14.60
C PRO A 171 14.09 -6.39 15.40
N SER A 172 14.63 -5.20 15.13
CA SER A 172 15.77 -4.63 15.86
C SER A 172 15.50 -4.31 17.33
N TRP A 173 14.23 -4.29 17.76
CA TRP A 173 13.84 -4.05 19.15
C TRP A 173 13.71 -5.33 19.99
N TYR A 174 14.03 -6.48 19.39
CA TYR A 174 14.09 -7.75 20.07
C TYR A 174 15.54 -8.05 20.46
N ASP A 175 15.74 -8.45 21.71
CA ASP A 175 17.02 -9.02 22.16
C ASP A 175 17.31 -10.34 21.44
N GLU A 176 18.56 -10.82 21.51
CA GLU A 176 19.01 -12.16 21.06
C GLU A 176 18.14 -13.32 21.59
N ARG A 177 17.36 -13.07 22.66
CA ARG A 177 16.42 -14.01 23.27
C ARG A 177 14.99 -13.90 22.74
N ASN A 178 14.76 -13.19 21.63
CA ASN A 178 13.43 -12.90 21.07
C ASN A 178 12.46 -12.25 22.08
N ARG A 179 13.00 -11.45 23.02
CA ARG A 179 12.19 -10.67 23.96
C ARG A 179 12.28 -9.21 23.56
N LEU A 180 11.11 -8.56 23.48
CA LEU A 180 11.04 -7.12 23.24
C LEU A 180 11.77 -6.39 24.39
N MET A 181 12.74 -5.54 24.07
CA MET A 181 13.47 -4.74 25.06
C MET A 181 12.46 -3.94 25.89
N LYS A 182 12.76 -3.78 27.18
CA LYS A 182 11.83 -3.12 28.13
C LYS A 182 11.50 -1.69 27.74
N GLU A 183 12.39 -1.02 27.01
CA GLU A 183 12.24 0.37 26.55
C GLU A 183 11.14 0.52 25.49
N TYR A 184 10.92 -0.51 24.67
CA TYR A 184 9.93 -0.49 23.59
C TYR A 184 8.61 -1.17 23.97
N LYS A 185 8.49 -1.68 25.20
CA LYS A 185 7.23 -2.23 25.71
C LYS A 185 6.22 -1.10 25.89
N LEU A 186 4.98 -1.38 25.46
CA LEU A 186 3.83 -0.58 25.86
C LEU A 186 3.81 -0.47 27.39
N LYS A 187 3.85 0.78 27.87
CA LYS A 187 3.80 1.12 29.30
C LYS A 187 2.39 0.88 29.85
#